data_AF-A0A2A5ERD1-F1
#
_entry.id   AF-A0A2A5ERD1-F1
#
_cell.length_a   1.000
_cell.length_b   1.000
_cell.length_c   1.000
_cell.angle_alpha   90.00
_cell.angle_beta   90.00
_cell.angle_gamma   90.00
#
_symmetry.space_group_name_H-M   'P 1'
#
loop_
_entity.id
_entity.type
_entity.pdbx_description
1 polymer ?
#
loop_
_entity_poly.entity_id
_entity_poly.type
_entity_poly.pdbx_seq_one_letter_code
_entity_poly.pdbx_strand_id
1 'polypeptide(L)'
;MKNLTNGLVGSVTDIDFEWSPGRGDPRLTGDRSAFDVYVSFSSAGNKKGFIGIEVKYHENLIGAASPHKDRYDQIADQMGCFKESNREDLKVQPLQQVWRDHLLAGIHRIADGFEEGFFVFLYPEKNTYCSSAVADYKRCLTNTDTFASWTIESVVSAIKRCTDDPWIDRFIDRYLAFEKVAT
;
A
#
# COMPACT_ATOMS: atom_id res chain seq x y z
N MET A 1 -21.18 1.18 -8.66
CA MET A 1 -19.94 1.97 -8.75
C MET A 1 -19.11 1.71 -7.51
N LYS A 2 -17.81 1.41 -7.63
CA LYS A 2 -16.97 1.01 -6.50
C LYS A 2 -16.32 2.23 -5.84
N ASN A 3 -16.62 2.45 -4.55
CA ASN A 3 -15.80 3.28 -3.67
C ASN A 3 -14.42 2.62 -3.51
N LEU A 4 -13.34 3.40 -3.25
CA LEU A 4 -11.95 2.90 -3.19
C LEU A 4 -11.78 1.65 -2.30
N THR A 5 -12.58 1.58 -1.23
CA THR A 5 -12.54 0.53 -0.20
C THR A 5 -13.73 -0.43 -0.25
N ASN A 6 -14.56 -0.37 -1.30
CA ASN A 6 -15.78 -1.18 -1.46
C ASN A 6 -16.73 -1.20 -0.23
N GLY A 7 -16.75 -0.11 0.55
CA GLY A 7 -17.61 0.01 1.73
C GLY A 7 -17.00 -0.53 3.03
N LEU A 8 -15.75 -1.01 3.01
CA LEU A 8 -15.05 -1.44 4.22
C LEU A 8 -14.86 -0.31 5.22
N VAL A 9 -14.46 0.86 4.74
CA VAL A 9 -14.24 2.06 5.55
C VAL A 9 -15.56 2.79 5.75
N GLY A 10 -15.99 2.92 7.00
CA GLY A 10 -17.16 3.69 7.39
C GLY A 10 -16.84 5.18 7.60
N SER A 11 -15.88 5.48 8.49
CA SER A 11 -15.38 6.83 8.72
C SER A 11 -13.88 6.83 8.97
N VAL A 12 -13.16 7.79 8.39
CA VAL A 12 -11.76 8.07 8.72
C VAL A 12 -11.73 8.80 10.07
N THR A 13 -10.88 8.34 10.97
CA THR A 13 -10.73 8.92 12.32
C THR A 13 -9.42 9.67 12.48
N ASP A 14 -8.39 9.30 11.73
CA ASP A 14 -7.08 9.99 11.77
C ASP A 14 -6.27 9.77 10.50
N ILE A 15 -5.33 10.67 10.23
CA ILE A 15 -4.37 10.59 9.12
C ILE A 15 -2.99 11.05 9.61
N ASP A 16 -2.03 10.15 9.56
CA ASP A 16 -0.62 10.40 9.88
C ASP A 16 0.26 10.25 8.63
N PHE A 17 1.42 10.90 8.65
CA PHE A 17 2.42 10.85 7.58
C PHE A 17 3.74 10.29 8.10
N GLU A 18 4.50 9.60 7.24
CA GLU A 18 5.80 8.99 7.59
C GLU A 18 5.69 8.12 8.86
N TRP A 19 4.67 7.27 8.88
CA TRP A 19 4.23 6.59 10.09
C TRP A 19 4.77 5.17 10.17
N SER A 20 5.30 4.78 11.33
CA SER A 20 5.80 3.43 11.57
C SER A 20 5.15 2.84 12.82
N PRO A 21 4.64 1.59 12.77
CA PRO A 21 4.03 0.94 13.92
C PRO A 21 5.03 0.59 15.03
N GLY A 22 6.33 0.54 14.71
CA GLY A 22 7.37 0.22 15.67
C GLY A 22 8.72 0.12 14.99
N ARG A 23 9.34 1.28 14.75
CA ARG A 23 10.64 1.39 14.10
C ARG A 23 11.70 0.56 14.84
N GLY A 24 12.24 -0.46 14.18
CA GLY A 24 13.24 -1.37 14.72
C GLY A 24 12.69 -2.41 15.70
N ASP A 25 11.38 -2.49 15.92
CA ASP A 25 10.78 -3.47 16.84
C ASP A 25 10.86 -4.88 16.24
N PRO A 26 11.55 -5.84 16.89
CA PRO A 26 11.67 -7.22 16.40
C PRO A 26 10.36 -8.00 16.42
N ARG A 27 9.33 -7.55 17.15
CA ARG A 27 7.97 -8.12 17.07
C ARG A 27 7.33 -7.86 15.70
N LEU A 28 7.72 -6.75 15.05
CA LEU A 28 7.29 -6.38 13.70
C LEU A 28 8.33 -6.85 12.67
N THR A 29 8.64 -6.02 11.68
CA THR A 29 9.67 -6.31 10.66
C THR A 29 11.10 -6.21 11.18
N GLY A 30 11.33 -5.56 12.33
CA GLY A 30 12.67 -5.30 12.87
C GLY A 30 13.54 -4.43 11.97
N ASP A 31 12.92 -3.66 11.06
CA ASP A 31 13.60 -2.67 10.23
C ASP A 31 13.01 -1.26 10.48
N ARG A 32 13.47 -0.29 9.67
CA ARG A 32 13.09 1.12 9.83
C ARG A 32 12.00 1.56 8.86
N SER A 33 11.27 0.61 8.27
CA SER A 33 10.18 0.89 7.34
C SER A 33 9.04 1.66 8.02
N ALA A 34 8.37 2.47 7.22
CA ALA A 34 7.24 3.31 7.56
C ALA A 34 6.32 3.37 6.34
N PHE A 35 5.06 3.74 6.53
CA PHE A 35 4.16 4.11 5.44
C PHE A 35 4.27 5.61 5.19
N ASP A 36 4.25 6.01 3.93
CA ASP A 36 4.15 7.43 3.56
C ASP A 36 2.90 8.07 4.20
N VAL A 37 1.77 7.34 4.19
CA VAL A 37 0.52 7.76 4.83
C VAL A 37 -0.09 6.59 5.61
N TYR A 38 -0.55 6.86 6.82
CA TYR A 38 -1.31 5.92 7.63
C TYR A 38 -2.68 6.50 7.95
N VAL A 39 -3.74 5.77 7.58
CA VAL A 39 -5.12 6.19 7.78
C VAL A 39 -5.78 5.29 8.82
N SER A 40 -6.20 5.86 9.93
CA SER A 40 -7.03 5.15 10.92
C SER A 40 -8.51 5.31 10.56
N PHE A 41 -9.28 4.25 10.69
CA PHE A 41 -10.72 4.28 10.39
C PHE A 41 -11.57 3.43 11.33
N SER A 42 -12.87 3.73 11.36
CA SER A 42 -13.92 2.85 11.86
C SER A 42 -14.66 2.23 10.68
N SER A 43 -14.78 0.90 10.65
CA SER A 43 -15.52 0.18 9.61
C SER A 43 -17.02 0.40 9.74
N ALA A 44 -17.80 -0.03 8.73
CA ALA A 44 -19.27 0.01 8.80
C ALA A 44 -19.84 -0.76 10.01
N GLY A 45 -19.08 -1.71 10.57
CA GLY A 45 -19.43 -2.46 11.78
C GLY A 45 -18.84 -1.89 13.08
N ASN A 46 -18.37 -0.64 13.09
CA ASN A 46 -17.68 0.01 14.23
C ASN A 46 -16.38 -0.69 14.68
N LYS A 47 -15.74 -1.45 13.79
CA LYS A 47 -14.44 -2.08 14.07
C LYS A 47 -13.33 -1.10 13.73
N LYS A 48 -12.30 -1.02 14.57
CA LYS A 48 -11.12 -0.22 14.27
C LYS A 48 -10.30 -0.89 13.18
N GLY A 49 -9.84 -0.11 12.23
CA GLY A 49 -8.94 -0.57 11.18
C GLY A 49 -8.00 0.51 10.70
N PHE A 50 -7.08 0.11 9.81
CA PHE A 50 -6.12 1.04 9.23
C PHE A 50 -5.84 0.76 7.74
N ILE A 51 -5.28 1.77 7.08
CA ILE A 51 -4.69 1.65 5.74
C ILE A 51 -3.26 2.17 5.82
N GLY A 52 -2.29 1.31 5.54
CA GLY A 52 -0.92 1.73 5.29
C GLY A 52 -0.75 2.00 3.80
N ILE A 53 -0.33 3.20 3.41
CA ILE A 53 -0.20 3.62 2.01
C ILE A 53 1.26 3.93 1.71
N GLU A 54 1.79 3.30 0.66
CA GLU A 54 3.07 3.66 0.04
C GLU A 54 2.79 4.31 -1.32
N VAL A 55 3.46 5.43 -1.61
CA VAL A 55 3.35 6.17 -2.86
C VAL A 55 4.59 5.92 -3.72
N LYS A 56 4.35 5.59 -4.99
CA LYS A 56 5.38 5.51 -6.03
C LYS A 56 4.96 6.33 -7.23
N TYR A 57 5.51 7.54 -7.32
CA TYR A 57 5.14 8.49 -8.34
C TYR A 57 5.98 8.29 -9.61
N HIS A 58 7.30 8.47 -9.53
CA HIS A 58 8.19 8.44 -10.69
C HIS A 58 9.15 7.23 -10.69
N GLU A 59 9.09 6.40 -9.65
CA GLU A 59 9.98 5.25 -9.46
C GLU A 59 9.64 4.12 -10.44
N ASN A 60 10.67 3.43 -10.91
CA ASN A 60 10.56 2.24 -11.76
C ASN A 60 10.73 0.93 -10.97
N LEU A 61 10.91 1.01 -9.65
CA LEU A 61 11.14 -0.12 -8.73
C LEU A 61 12.39 -0.95 -9.04
N ILE A 62 13.29 -0.42 -9.87
CA ILE A 62 14.57 -1.05 -10.22
C ILE A 62 15.65 -0.47 -9.31
N GLY A 63 16.39 -1.35 -8.63
CA GLY A 63 17.48 -0.96 -7.76
C GLY A 63 18.11 -2.17 -7.10
N ALA A 64 19.00 -1.91 -6.13
CA ALA A 64 19.54 -2.97 -5.30
C ALA A 64 18.46 -3.47 -4.33
N ALA A 65 18.24 -4.78 -4.29
CA ALA A 65 17.45 -5.40 -3.24
C ALA A 65 18.11 -5.14 -1.88
N SER A 66 17.30 -4.87 -0.86
CA SER A 66 17.79 -4.84 0.52
C SER A 66 18.17 -6.26 0.94
N PRO A 67 19.15 -6.43 1.85
CA PRO A 67 19.46 -7.74 2.40
C PRO A 67 18.22 -8.41 2.99
N HIS A 68 18.04 -9.68 2.66
CA HIS A 68 16.97 -10.50 3.22
C HIS A 68 17.13 -10.68 4.74
N LYS A 69 16.01 -10.87 5.43
CA LYS A 69 15.96 -11.22 6.85
C LYS A 69 15.00 -12.37 7.05
N ASP A 70 15.39 -13.37 7.85
CA ASP A 70 14.53 -14.53 8.18
C ASP A 70 13.17 -14.10 8.77
N ARG A 71 13.13 -12.94 9.43
CA ARG A 71 11.89 -12.35 9.97
C ARG A 71 10.84 -12.13 8.88
N TYR A 72 11.23 -11.81 7.66
CA TYR A 72 10.31 -11.59 6.55
C TYR A 72 9.56 -12.88 6.16
N ASP A 73 10.27 -14.01 6.10
CA ASP A 73 9.66 -15.31 5.81
C ASP A 73 8.69 -15.72 6.94
N GLN A 74 9.10 -15.54 8.20
CA GLN A 74 8.25 -15.81 9.37
C GLN A 74 6.94 -15.00 9.35
N ILE A 75 7.01 -13.70 9.02
CA ILE A 75 5.81 -12.86 8.91
C ILE A 75 4.95 -13.35 7.74
N ALA A 76 5.57 -13.69 6.61
CA ALA A 76 4.85 -14.14 5.44
C ALA A 76 4.08 -15.46 5.70
N ASP A 77 4.66 -16.37 6.49
CA ASP A 77 4.00 -17.59 6.94
C ASP A 77 2.84 -17.28 7.91
N GLN A 78 3.01 -16.33 8.83
CA GLN A 78 1.95 -15.88 9.73
C GLN A 78 0.78 -15.24 8.98
N MET A 79 1.06 -14.47 7.93
CA MET A 79 0.02 -13.85 7.09
C MET A 79 -0.76 -14.88 6.26
N GLY A 80 -0.13 -15.99 5.87
CA GLY A 80 -0.79 -17.10 5.16
C GLY A 80 -1.38 -16.74 3.78
N CYS A 81 -1.05 -15.57 3.23
CA CYS A 81 -1.64 -15.06 1.98
C CYS A 81 -0.70 -15.14 0.77
N PHE A 82 0.47 -15.79 0.91
CA PHE A 82 1.48 -15.90 -0.14
C PHE A 82 1.54 -17.33 -0.69
N LYS A 83 1.69 -17.48 -2.00
CA LYS A 83 1.91 -18.77 -2.65
C LYS A 83 3.34 -19.23 -2.42
N GLU A 84 3.50 -20.43 -1.88
CA GLU A 84 4.82 -21.03 -1.65
C GLU A 84 5.66 -21.10 -2.94
N SER A 85 5.02 -21.41 -4.07
CA SER A 85 5.67 -21.47 -5.39
C SER A 85 6.30 -20.15 -5.85
N ASN A 86 5.94 -19.02 -5.24
CA ASN A 86 6.41 -17.69 -5.61
C ASN A 86 7.24 -17.02 -4.50
N ARG A 87 7.64 -17.76 -3.46
CA ARG A 87 8.37 -17.21 -2.32
C ARG A 87 9.69 -16.54 -2.71
N GLU A 88 10.45 -17.16 -3.61
CA GLU A 88 11.74 -16.62 -4.06
C GLU A 88 11.58 -15.38 -4.93
N ASP A 89 10.51 -15.29 -5.74
CA ASP A 89 10.21 -14.10 -6.55
C ASP A 89 10.01 -12.85 -5.67
N LEU A 90 9.43 -13.03 -4.47
CA LEU A 90 9.19 -11.94 -3.51
C LEU A 90 10.47 -11.38 -2.90
N LYS A 91 11.59 -12.12 -2.94
CA LYS A 91 12.85 -11.70 -2.32
C LYS A 91 13.69 -10.79 -3.22
N VAL A 92 13.29 -10.61 -4.48
CA VAL A 92 14.02 -9.81 -5.49
C VAL A 92 13.21 -8.63 -5.99
N GLN A 93 13.90 -7.63 -6.56
CA GLN A 93 13.22 -6.50 -7.18
C GLN A 93 12.49 -6.93 -8.47
N PRO A 94 11.35 -6.31 -8.80
CA PRO A 94 10.70 -5.20 -8.10
C PRO A 94 9.78 -5.62 -6.93
N LEU A 95 9.53 -6.92 -6.75
CA LEU A 95 8.51 -7.41 -5.83
C LEU A 95 8.89 -7.22 -4.37
N GLN A 96 10.19 -7.29 -4.04
CA GLN A 96 10.69 -7.14 -2.68
C GLN A 96 10.25 -5.84 -2.01
N GLN A 97 10.20 -4.74 -2.75
CA GLN A 97 9.77 -3.47 -2.19
C GLN A 97 8.29 -3.52 -1.75
N VAL A 98 7.41 -3.95 -2.65
CA VAL A 98 5.97 -4.13 -2.36
C VAL A 98 5.76 -5.15 -1.24
N TRP A 99 6.56 -6.22 -1.23
CA TRP A 99 6.48 -7.27 -0.24
C TRP A 99 6.77 -6.77 1.16
N ARG A 100 7.87 -6.01 1.35
CA ARG A 100 8.27 -5.52 2.67
C ARG A 100 7.24 -4.61 3.31
N ASP A 101 6.60 -3.74 2.54
CA ASP A 101 5.57 -2.84 3.07
C ASP A 101 4.27 -3.59 3.36
N HIS A 102 3.93 -4.59 2.54
CA HIS A 102 2.81 -5.49 2.84
C HIS A 102 3.06 -6.34 4.10
N LEU A 103 4.29 -6.83 4.30
CA LEU A 103 4.68 -7.54 5.53
C LEU A 103 4.56 -6.64 6.75
N LEU A 104 4.96 -5.35 6.65
CA LEU A 104 4.79 -4.38 7.72
C LEU A 104 3.32 -4.22 8.10
N ALA A 105 2.43 -4.05 7.12
CA ALA A 105 1.00 -3.95 7.37
C ALA A 105 0.43 -5.25 7.96
N GLY A 106 0.82 -6.41 7.42
CA GLY A 106 0.34 -7.70 7.90
C GLY A 106 0.75 -7.99 9.34
N ILE A 107 2.04 -7.79 9.68
CA ILE A 107 2.50 -8.03 11.05
C ILE A 107 1.95 -7.01 12.03
N HIS A 108 1.79 -5.75 11.62
CA HIS A 108 1.11 -4.72 12.41
C HIS A 108 -0.32 -5.14 12.75
N ARG A 109 -1.08 -5.59 11.74
CA ARG A 109 -2.44 -6.10 11.95
C ARG A 109 -2.50 -7.25 12.96
N ILE A 110 -1.58 -8.21 12.84
CA ILE A 110 -1.53 -9.40 13.71
C ILE A 110 -1.09 -9.03 15.13
N ALA A 111 0.03 -8.30 15.27
CA ALA A 111 0.66 -8.02 16.55
C ALA A 111 -0.18 -7.09 17.44
N ASP A 112 -0.88 -6.13 16.82
CA ASP A 112 -1.70 -5.15 17.53
C ASP A 112 -3.19 -5.51 17.56
N GLY A 113 -3.55 -6.69 17.03
CA GLY A 113 -4.90 -7.25 17.15
C GLY A 113 -5.97 -6.51 16.35
N PHE A 114 -5.62 -5.95 15.20
CA PHE A 114 -6.58 -5.29 14.32
C PHE A 114 -7.44 -6.31 13.57
N GLU A 115 -8.76 -6.10 13.60
CA GLU A 115 -9.69 -6.89 12.78
C GLU A 115 -9.56 -6.53 11.30
N GLU A 116 -9.42 -5.25 10.99
CA GLU A 116 -9.32 -4.71 9.63
C GLU A 116 -7.99 -3.97 9.45
N GLY A 117 -7.26 -4.26 8.37
CA GLY A 117 -5.98 -3.63 8.12
C GLY A 117 -5.38 -4.11 6.81
N PHE A 118 -5.03 -3.17 5.93
CA PHE A 118 -4.47 -3.53 4.63
C PHE A 118 -3.47 -2.50 4.12
N PHE A 119 -2.58 -2.98 3.26
CA PHE A 119 -1.60 -2.18 2.56
C PHE A 119 -2.15 -1.70 1.22
N VAL A 120 -1.90 -0.45 0.87
CA VAL A 120 -2.19 0.13 -0.44
C VAL A 120 -0.89 0.57 -1.10
N PHE A 121 -0.67 0.06 -2.31
CA PHE A 121 0.34 0.57 -3.21
C PHE A 121 -0.28 1.61 -4.16
N LEU A 122 0.10 2.88 -4.03
CA LEU A 122 -0.45 4.02 -4.77
C LEU A 122 0.53 4.53 -5.83
N TYR A 123 0.10 4.60 -7.09
CA TYR A 123 0.96 4.99 -8.21
C TYR A 123 0.18 5.68 -9.34
N PRO A 124 0.80 6.46 -10.24
CA PRO A 124 0.12 7.00 -11.43
C PRO A 124 -0.30 5.90 -12.40
N GLU A 125 -1.47 6.00 -13.01
CA GLU A 125 -1.98 5.01 -13.99
C GLU A 125 -1.00 4.78 -15.15
N LYS A 126 -0.30 5.83 -15.59
CA LYS A 126 0.70 5.76 -16.66
C LYS A 126 2.06 5.20 -16.24
N ASN A 127 2.30 4.93 -14.95
CA ASN A 127 3.53 4.28 -14.50
C ASN A 127 3.43 2.75 -14.74
N THR A 128 3.86 2.34 -15.93
CA THR A 128 3.77 0.94 -16.40
C THR A 128 4.70 -0.01 -15.65
N TYR A 129 5.77 0.50 -15.03
CA TYR A 129 6.63 -0.29 -14.15
C TYR A 129 5.89 -0.70 -12.88
N CYS A 130 5.23 0.27 -12.23
CA CYS A 130 4.41 0.01 -11.06
C CYS A 130 3.21 -0.88 -11.37
N SER A 131 2.49 -0.64 -12.49
CA SER A 131 1.35 -1.48 -12.84
C SER A 131 1.74 -2.93 -13.14
N SER A 132 2.87 -3.14 -13.83
CA SER A 132 3.44 -4.47 -14.06
C SER A 132 3.84 -5.15 -12.75
N ALA A 133 4.58 -4.46 -11.88
CA ALA A 133 4.99 -5.01 -10.59
C ALA A 133 3.80 -5.37 -9.69
N VAL A 134 2.75 -4.53 -9.64
CA VAL A 134 1.51 -4.83 -8.91
C VAL A 134 0.80 -6.06 -9.49
N ALA A 135 0.74 -6.18 -10.82
CA ALA A 135 0.13 -7.34 -11.47
C ALA A 135 0.89 -8.62 -11.15
N ASP A 136 2.22 -8.58 -11.20
CA ASP A 136 3.10 -9.69 -10.87
C ASP A 136 2.99 -10.06 -9.39
N TYR A 137 3.02 -9.08 -8.49
CA TYR A 137 2.85 -9.27 -7.05
C TYR A 137 1.53 -9.93 -6.69
N LYS A 138 0.41 -9.51 -7.29
CA LYS A 138 -0.90 -10.13 -7.08
C LYS A 138 -0.92 -11.60 -7.49
N ARG A 139 -0.13 -12.02 -8.49
CA ARG A 139 -0.01 -13.44 -8.85
C ARG A 139 0.68 -14.27 -7.78
N CYS A 140 1.51 -13.66 -6.93
CA CYS A 140 2.16 -14.31 -5.79
C CYS A 140 1.22 -14.49 -4.59
N LEU A 141 0.04 -13.87 -4.57
CA LEU A 141 -0.90 -13.93 -3.45
C LEU A 141 -1.98 -15.00 -3.65
N THR A 142 -2.43 -15.63 -2.55
CA THR A 142 -3.58 -16.56 -2.55
C THR A 142 -4.92 -15.83 -2.42
N ASN A 143 -4.91 -14.65 -1.80
CA ASN A 143 -6.02 -13.70 -1.72
C ASN A 143 -5.46 -12.27 -1.62
N THR A 144 -6.31 -11.25 -1.72
CA THR A 144 -5.88 -9.84 -1.66
C THR A 144 -6.53 -9.09 -0.50
N ASP A 145 -6.92 -9.77 0.57
CA ASP A 145 -7.71 -9.17 1.65
C ASP A 145 -6.90 -8.10 2.42
N THR A 146 -5.59 -8.28 2.51
CA THR A 146 -4.65 -7.34 3.15
C THR A 146 -3.85 -6.49 2.15
N PHE A 147 -4.15 -6.58 0.85
CA PHE A 147 -3.43 -5.88 -0.20
C PHE A 147 -4.36 -5.22 -1.23
N ALA A 148 -4.20 -3.92 -1.42
CA ALA A 148 -4.86 -3.16 -2.47
C ALA A 148 -3.85 -2.34 -3.27
N SER A 149 -4.31 -1.90 -4.44
CA SER A 149 -3.53 -1.02 -5.31
C SER A 149 -4.48 0.05 -5.86
N TRP A 150 -4.12 1.31 -5.73
CA TRP A 150 -4.89 2.44 -6.25
C TRP A 150 -4.05 3.24 -7.23
N THR A 151 -4.72 3.97 -8.12
CA THR A 151 -4.05 4.98 -8.92
C THR A 151 -4.28 6.36 -8.33
N ILE A 152 -3.34 7.28 -8.51
CA ILE A 152 -3.53 8.67 -8.06
C ILE A 152 -4.78 9.26 -8.74
N GLU A 153 -5.00 8.91 -10.00
CA GLU A 153 -6.18 9.27 -10.78
C GLU A 153 -7.48 8.75 -10.15
N SER A 154 -7.51 7.50 -9.64
CA SER A 154 -8.69 6.94 -8.99
C SER A 154 -8.97 7.59 -7.64
N VAL A 155 -7.93 7.94 -6.88
CA VAL A 155 -8.04 8.66 -5.60
C VAL A 155 -8.56 10.07 -5.83
N VAL A 156 -7.95 10.82 -6.76
CA VAL A 156 -8.40 12.17 -7.14
C VAL A 156 -9.84 12.15 -7.63
N SER A 157 -10.20 11.18 -8.48
CA SER A 157 -11.58 11.02 -8.96
C SER A 157 -12.57 10.74 -7.82
N ALA A 158 -12.12 10.08 -6.74
CA ALA A 158 -12.94 9.90 -5.54
C ALA A 158 -13.08 11.20 -4.74
N ILE A 159 -12.00 11.97 -4.57
CA ILE A 159 -12.01 13.25 -3.86
C ILE A 159 -12.92 14.26 -4.55
N LYS A 160 -12.84 14.38 -5.89
CA LYS A 160 -13.69 15.28 -6.69
C LYS A 160 -15.18 15.00 -6.60
N ARG A 161 -15.58 13.80 -6.15
CA ARG A 161 -17.00 13.50 -5.89
C ARG A 161 -17.49 14.04 -4.54
N CYS A 162 -16.57 14.43 -3.66
CA CYS A 162 -16.85 14.85 -2.30
C CYS A 162 -16.58 16.34 -2.06
N THR A 163 -15.80 17.01 -2.91
CA THR A 163 -15.51 18.45 -2.80
C THR A 163 -15.24 19.06 -4.17
N ASP A 164 -15.61 20.34 -4.31
CA ASP A 164 -15.28 21.21 -5.45
C ASP A 164 -14.14 22.20 -5.10
N ASP A 165 -13.40 21.96 -4.01
CA ASP A 165 -12.33 22.86 -3.58
C ASP A 165 -11.23 23.01 -4.65
N PRO A 166 -10.78 24.24 -4.99
CA PRO A 166 -9.84 24.47 -6.09
C PRO A 166 -8.46 23.81 -5.95
N TRP A 167 -8.10 23.30 -4.77
CA TRP A 167 -6.83 22.62 -4.58
C TRP A 167 -6.76 21.29 -5.34
N ILE A 168 -7.88 20.58 -5.54
CA ILE A 168 -7.87 19.30 -6.23
C ILE A 168 -7.56 19.47 -7.72
N ASP A 169 -8.10 20.52 -8.34
CA ASP A 169 -7.80 20.85 -9.73
C ASP A 169 -6.34 21.33 -9.87
N ARG A 170 -5.83 22.12 -8.91
CA ARG A 170 -4.40 22.47 -8.87
C ARG A 170 -3.49 21.27 -8.71
N PHE A 171 -3.91 20.26 -7.95
CA PHE A 171 -3.16 19.01 -7.81
C PHE A 171 -3.12 18.25 -9.15
N ILE A 172 -4.27 18.07 -9.82
CA ILE A 172 -4.35 17.44 -11.14
C ILE A 172 -3.46 18.17 -12.15
N ASP A 173 -3.60 19.49 -12.20
CA ASP A 173 -2.87 20.37 -13.11
C ASP A 173 -1.35 20.27 -12.96
N ARG A 174 -0.88 20.03 -11.73
CA ARG A 174 0.54 19.92 -11.40
C ARG A 174 1.09 18.50 -11.53
N TYR A 175 0.34 17.49 -11.10
CA TYR A 175 0.85 16.13 -10.89
C TYR A 175 0.29 15.09 -11.85
N LEU A 176 -0.75 15.39 -12.63
CA LEU A 176 -1.37 14.42 -13.55
C LEU A 176 -1.51 14.93 -14.98
N ALA A 177 -1.30 16.23 -15.22
CA ALA A 177 -1.31 16.87 -16.53
C ALA A 177 -0.04 16.57 -17.35
N PHE A 178 0.23 15.28 -17.61
CA PHE A 178 1.44 14.80 -18.29
C PHE A 178 1.55 15.30 -19.75
N GLU A 179 0.45 15.73 -20.37
CA GLU A 179 0.44 16.38 -21.68
C GLU A 179 1.27 17.68 -21.71
N LYS A 180 1.49 18.32 -20.57
CA LYS A 180 2.33 19.53 -20.48
C LYS A 180 3.83 19.26 -20.66
N VAL A 181 4.23 18.00 -20.54
CA VAL A 181 5.64 17.56 -20.67
C VAL A 181 5.84 16.58 -21.82
N ALA A 182 4.78 16.24 -22.56
CA ALA A 182 4.87 15.43 -23.77
C ALA A 182 5.35 16.31 -24.93
N THR A 183 6.66 16.29 -25.20
CA THR A 183 7.26 16.78 -26.46
C THR A 183 7.16 15.75 -27.57
#